data_AF-A0A5N5SMA0-F1
#
_entry.id   AF-A0A5N5SMA0-F1
#
_cell.length_a   1.000
_cell.length_b   1.000
_cell.length_c   1.000
_cell.angle_alpha   90.00
_cell.angle_beta   90.00
_cell.angle_gamma   90.00
#
_symmetry.space_group_name_H-M   'P 1'
#
loop_
_entity.id
_entity.type
_entity.pdbx_description
1 polymer ?
#
loop_
_entity_poly.entity_id
_entity_poly.type
_entity_poly.pdbx_seq_one_letter_code
_entity_poly.pdbx_strand_id
1 'polypeptide(L)'
;MVIKFPITKKGQRSFHDIKWLSVWCRKFAIDFGYVQIPAGVQIPTSTSGGYLNSGDGAAEASNVVMEDADTIVVENLKFDGSVPELHLH
;
A
#
# COMPACT_ATOMS: atom_id res chain seq x y z
N MET A 1 11.02 -10.44 10.39
CA MET A 1 11.26 -9.05 10.83
C MET A 1 10.72 -8.12 9.76
N VAL A 2 9.92 -7.11 10.13
CA VAL A 2 9.32 -6.16 9.18
C VAL A 2 9.81 -4.77 9.52
N ILE A 3 10.34 -4.04 8.53
CA ILE A 3 10.82 -2.66 8.70
C ILE A 3 9.81 -1.74 8.02
N LYS A 4 9.06 -0.97 8.81
CA LYS A 4 8.11 0.05 8.31
C LYS A 4 8.77 1.43 8.36
N PHE A 5 8.74 2.14 7.24
CA PHE A 5 9.21 3.52 7.15
C PHE A 5 7.99 4.47 7.13
N PRO A 6 7.79 5.32 8.15
CA PRO A 6 6.70 6.27 8.14
C PRO A 6 6.98 7.43 7.17
N ILE A 7 5.95 7.84 6.43
CA ILE A 7 5.99 9.01 5.55
C ILE A 7 5.78 10.28 6.42
N THR A 8 6.86 10.95 6.87
CA THR A 8 6.90 12.20 7.67
C THR A 8 6.70 13.53 6.92
N LYS A 9 5.48 14.02 6.66
CA LYS A 9 5.20 15.28 5.92
C LYS A 9 6.21 16.45 6.03
N LYS A 10 6.44 17.10 4.87
CA LYS A 10 7.26 18.31 4.52
C LYS A 10 8.79 18.13 4.65
N GLY A 11 9.44 17.86 3.50
CA GLY A 11 10.89 17.73 3.36
C GLY A 11 11.41 16.30 3.19
N GLN A 12 10.52 15.36 2.84
CA GLN A 12 10.74 13.92 3.01
C GLN A 12 11.63 13.24 1.99
N ARG A 13 12.49 12.35 2.52
CA ARG A 13 12.99 11.19 1.79
C ARG A 13 11.93 10.09 1.81
N SER A 14 11.34 9.79 0.67
CA SER A 14 10.45 8.65 0.44
C SER A 14 11.27 7.34 0.45
N PHE A 15 10.60 6.18 0.53
CA PHE A 15 11.26 4.90 0.27
C PHE A 15 11.90 4.87 -1.13
N HIS A 16 11.36 5.65 -2.09
CA HIS A 16 11.98 5.90 -3.39
C HIS A 16 13.37 6.55 -3.34
N ASP A 17 13.74 7.22 -2.24
CA ASP A 17 15.05 7.88 -2.09
C ASP A 17 16.12 6.98 -1.48
N ILE A 18 15.75 5.77 -1.04
CA ILE A 18 16.66 4.80 -0.45
C ILE A 18 17.22 3.92 -1.57
N LYS A 19 18.55 3.91 -1.72
CA LYS A 19 19.24 3.16 -2.78
C LYS A 19 19.74 1.78 -2.34
N TRP A 20 19.95 1.60 -1.04
CA TRP A 20 20.51 0.38 -0.48
C TRP A 20 20.21 0.26 1.01
N LEU A 21 20.24 -0.96 1.54
CA LEU A 21 20.12 -1.29 2.95
C LEU A 21 21.33 -2.15 3.35
N SER A 22 22.12 -1.72 4.34
CA SER A 22 23.30 -2.45 4.81
C SER A 22 23.27 -2.77 6.30
N VAL A 23 24.06 -3.78 6.69
CA VAL A 23 24.31 -4.13 8.08
C VAL A 23 25.73 -3.69 8.44
N TRP A 24 25.83 -2.63 9.23
CA TRP A 24 27.11 -2.00 9.59
C TRP A 24 27.50 -2.24 11.04
N CYS A 25 28.78 -2.54 11.28
CA CYS A 25 29.35 -2.56 12.62
C CYS A 25 30.00 -1.21 12.97
N ARG A 26 29.36 -0.43 13.84
CA ARG A 26 29.87 0.88 14.26
C ARG A 26 31.22 0.83 14.96
N LYS A 27 31.47 -0.20 15.76
CA LYS A 27 32.67 -0.31 16.61
C LYS A 27 33.95 -0.55 15.81
N PHE A 28 33.87 -1.37 14.77
CA PHE A 28 35.01 -1.73 13.93
C PHE A 28 35.02 -0.99 12.59
N ALA A 29 33.99 -0.19 12.32
CA ALA A 29 33.80 0.54 11.07
C ALA A 29 33.88 -0.37 9.83
N ILE A 30 33.18 -1.51 9.88
CA ILE A 30 33.11 -2.49 8.79
C ILE A 30 31.66 -2.73 8.35
N ASP A 31 31.49 -2.99 7.05
CA ASP A 31 30.21 -3.39 6.45
C ASP A 31 30.14 -4.92 6.37
N PHE A 32 29.08 -5.51 6.92
CA PHE A 32 28.84 -6.94 6.80
C PHE A 32 28.09 -7.32 5.51
N GLY A 33 27.64 -6.33 4.76
CA GLY A 33 26.99 -6.50 3.47
C GLY A 33 25.76 -5.61 3.32
N TYR A 34 25.37 -5.41 2.07
CA TYR A 34 24.23 -4.59 1.69
C TYR A 34 23.44 -5.20 0.54
N VAL A 35 22.17 -4.83 0.45
CA VAL A 35 21.30 -5.09 -0.71
C VAL A 35 21.05 -3.78 -1.43
N GLN A 36 21.17 -3.79 -2.77
CA GLN A 36 20.77 -2.67 -3.60
C GLN A 36 19.28 -2.73 -3.86
N ILE A 37 18.60 -1.59 -3.73
CA ILE A 37 17.20 -1.45 -4.13
C ILE A 37 17.21 -1.08 -5.63
N PRO A 38 16.59 -1.89 -6.51
CA PRO A 38 16.56 -1.60 -7.93
C PRO A 38 15.91 -0.25 -8.21
N ALA A 39 16.49 0.51 -9.15
CA ALA A 39 15.87 1.74 -9.62
C ALA A 39 14.56 1.41 -10.35
N GLY A 40 13.47 2.11 -10.00
CA GLY A 40 12.16 1.93 -10.64
C GLY A 40 11.31 0.80 -10.06
N VAL A 41 11.66 0.25 -8.89
CA VAL A 41 10.72 -0.60 -8.13
C VAL A 41 9.42 0.19 -7.94
N GLN A 42 8.34 -0.33 -8.51
CA GLN A 42 6.99 0.18 -8.28
C GLN A 42 6.63 -0.16 -6.84
N ILE A 43 6.72 0.83 -5.95
CA ILE A 43 6.19 0.66 -4.61
C ILE A 43 4.68 0.80 -4.73
N PRO A 44 3.91 -0.20 -4.28
CA PRO A 44 2.47 -0.08 -4.26
C PRO A 44 2.11 1.17 -3.46
N THR A 45 1.56 2.16 -4.15
CA THR A 45 1.14 3.41 -3.52
C THR A 45 -0.36 3.34 -3.36
N SER A 46 -0.84 3.52 -2.13
CA SER A 46 -2.26 3.44 -1.86
C SER A 46 -3.01 4.48 -2.69
N THR A 47 -3.77 4.02 -3.68
CA THR A 47 -4.45 4.89 -4.65
C THR A 47 -5.95 4.68 -4.51
N SER A 48 -6.68 5.77 -4.31
CA SER A 48 -8.15 5.73 -4.34
C SER A 48 -8.62 5.49 -5.78
N GLY A 49 -9.37 4.41 -5.95
CA GLY A 49 -10.04 4.00 -7.18
C GLY A 49 -11.47 4.54 -7.33
N GLY A 50 -11.95 5.37 -6.39
CA GLY A 50 -13.29 5.95 -6.43
C GLY A 50 -14.31 5.23 -5.54
N TYR A 51 -15.60 5.44 -5.78
CA TYR A 51 -16.71 4.88 -4.99
C TYR A 51 -17.37 3.69 -5.71
N LEU A 52 -18.05 2.81 -4.96
CA LEU A 52 -18.89 1.75 -5.54
C LEU A 52 -20.36 2.12 -5.39
N ASN A 53 -21.13 1.94 -6.46
CA ASN A 53 -22.58 2.02 -6.42
C ASN A 53 -23.14 0.97 -7.39
N SER A 54 -23.95 0.04 -6.88
CA SER A 54 -24.56 -1.03 -7.68
C SER A 54 -25.70 -0.56 -8.58
N GLY A 55 -26.15 0.69 -8.45
CA GLY A 55 -27.24 1.29 -9.23
C GLY A 55 -28.65 0.92 -8.76
N ASP A 56 -28.81 -0.23 -8.11
CA ASP A 56 -30.04 -0.74 -7.51
C ASP A 56 -30.15 -0.47 -6.00
N GLY A 57 -29.11 0.13 -5.41
CA GLY A 57 -29.03 0.41 -3.97
C GLY A 57 -28.70 -0.79 -3.09
N ALA A 58 -28.49 -1.97 -3.68
CA ALA A 58 -28.17 -3.19 -2.93
C ALA A 58 -26.75 -3.17 -2.35
N ALA A 59 -25.80 -2.51 -3.02
CA ALA A 59 -24.41 -2.38 -2.59
C ALA A 59 -23.82 -0.99 -2.87
N GLU A 60 -23.20 -0.40 -1.84
CA GLU A 60 -22.53 0.90 -1.95
C GLU A 60 -21.24 0.93 -1.11
N ALA A 61 -20.21 1.62 -1.59
CA ALA A 61 -19.00 1.88 -0.81
C ALA A 61 -18.52 3.31 -1.02
N SER A 62 -18.02 3.95 0.03
CA SER A 62 -17.59 5.35 -0.02
C SER A 62 -16.27 5.53 -0.78
N ASN A 63 -15.40 4.53 -0.74
CA ASN A 63 -14.10 4.57 -1.36
C ASN A 63 -13.55 3.15 -1.55
N VAL A 64 -12.88 2.92 -2.66
CA VAL A 64 -12.11 1.71 -2.94
C VAL A 64 -10.66 2.14 -3.06
N VAL A 65 -9.78 1.54 -2.29
CA VAL A 65 -8.36 1.88 -2.26
C VAL A 65 -7.59 0.66 -2.69
N MET A 66 -6.77 0.79 -3.72
CA MET A 66 -5.73 -0.22 -4.00
C MET A 66 -4.59 0.09 -3.04
N GLU A 67 -4.46 -0.68 -1.97
CA GLU A 67 -3.42 -0.46 -0.95
C GLU A 67 -2.07 -0.94 -1.46
N ASP A 68 -2.06 -2.14 -2.07
CA ASP A 68 -0.91 -2.68 -2.77
C ASP A 68 -1.26 -3.51 -4.02
N ALA A 69 -0.25 -4.15 -4.62
CA ALA A 69 -0.42 -4.91 -5.86
C ALA A 69 -1.38 -6.11 -5.72
N ASP A 70 -1.55 -6.61 -4.50
CA ASP A 70 -2.36 -7.79 -4.21
C ASP A 70 -3.49 -7.49 -3.20
N THR A 71 -3.67 -6.22 -2.80
CA THR A 71 -4.60 -5.82 -1.74
C THR A 71 -5.48 -4.64 -2.15
N ILE A 72 -6.81 -4.85 -2.12
CA ILE A 72 -7.83 -3.82 -2.29
C ILE A 72 -8.61 -3.67 -0.98
N VAL A 73 -8.80 -2.44 -0.54
CA VAL A 73 -9.58 -2.06 0.64
C VAL A 73 -10.85 -1.36 0.19
N VAL A 74 -12.02 -1.85 0.61
CA VAL A 74 -13.32 -1.23 0.34
C VAL A 74 -13.84 -0.58 1.62
N GLU A 75 -13.88 0.74 1.65
CA GLU A 75 -14.28 1.51 2.82
C GLU A 75 -15.80 1.72 2.87
N ASN A 76 -16.36 1.45 4.06
CA ASN A 76 -17.80 1.61 4.35
C ASN A 76 -18.70 0.85 3.37
N LEU A 77 -18.33 -0.38 3.00
CA LEU A 77 -19.18 -1.25 2.21
C LEU A 77 -20.50 -1.51 2.95
N LYS A 78 -21.61 -1.15 2.30
CA LYS A 78 -22.96 -1.50 2.70
C LYS A 78 -23.50 -2.50 1.70
N PHE A 79 -24.05 -3.59 2.22
CA PHE A 79 -24.78 -4.58 1.44
C PHE A 79 -26.06 -4.93 2.20
N ASP A 80 -27.21 -4.77 1.57
CA ASP A 80 -28.52 -4.90 2.23
C ASP A 80 -29.09 -6.32 2.19
N GLY A 81 -28.50 -7.22 1.39
CA GLY A 81 -28.96 -8.60 1.22
C GLY A 81 -30.27 -8.73 0.44
N SER A 82 -30.74 -7.68 -0.22
CA SER A 82 -31.93 -7.72 -1.07
C SER A 82 -31.72 -8.56 -2.34
N VAL A 83 -30.46 -8.74 -2.74
CA VAL A 83 -30.06 -9.62 -3.85
C VAL A 83 -29.49 -10.95 -3.32
N PRO A 84 -29.75 -12.07 -4.01
CA PRO A 84 -29.36 -13.40 -3.55
C PRO A 84 -27.85 -13.64 -3.54
N GLU A 85 -27.08 -12.91 -4.36
CA GLU A 85 -25.63 -13.04 -4.46
C GLU A 85 -24.96 -11.69 -4.79
N LEU A 86 -23.77 -11.48 -4.23
CA LEU A 86 -22.91 -10.33 -4.50
C LEU A 86 -21.69 -10.80 -5.30
N HIS A 87 -21.52 -10.29 -6.52
CA HIS A 87 -20.34 -10.55 -7.35
C HIS A 87 -19.46 -9.31 -7.44
N LEU A 88 -18.17 -9.47 -7.13
CA LEU A 88 -17.11 -8.46 -7.29
C LEU A 88 -16.23 -8.87 -8.47
N HIS A 89 -16.11 -8.01 -9.47
CA HIS A 89 -15.32 -8.21 -10.70
C HIS A 89 -14.13 -7.25 -10.77
#